data_AF-A0A0K8RM41-F1
#
_entry.id   AF-A0A0K8RM41-F1
#
_cell.length_a   1.000
_cell.length_b   1.000
_cell.length_c   1.000
_cell.angle_alpha   90.00
_cell.angle_beta   90.00
_cell.angle_gamma   90.00
#
_symmetry.space_group_name_H-M   'P 1'
#
loop_
_entity.id
_entity.type
_entity.pdbx_description
1 polymer ?
#
loop_
_entity_poly.entity_id
_entity_poly.type
_entity_poly.pdbx_seq_one_letter_code
_entity_poly.pdbx_strand_id
1 'polypeptide(L)'
;MKQQIFILLAALQLSYQDHTSPFVHMPDEVMATYYKRLSPGCKTEFQLQMKQVCKVHNRSQFTASYEGCFVYCYNNNNDGMIVTLRNGLPCGENGQICKNGFCVGSPNNCEIDYFFP
;
A
#
# COMPACT_ATOMS: atom_id res chain seq x y z
N MET A 1 28.10 41.54 23.42
CA MET A 1 27.74 40.89 22.14
C MET A 1 28.17 39.43 22.18
N LYS A 2 27.24 38.47 22.25
CA LYS A 2 27.38 37.04 21.86
C LYS A 2 26.33 36.22 22.63
N GLN A 3 25.12 36.08 22.09
CA GLN A 3 24.19 35.02 22.50
C GLN A 3 22.96 34.94 21.59
N GLN A 4 23.13 34.84 20.27
CA GLN A 4 21.98 34.63 19.36
C GLN A 4 22.25 33.69 18.18
N ILE A 5 23.28 32.84 18.22
CA ILE A 5 23.64 31.98 17.07
C ILE A 5 23.33 30.49 17.28
N PHE A 6 22.97 30.05 18.49
CA PHE A 6 22.81 28.61 18.77
C PHE A 6 21.42 28.03 18.52
N ILE A 7 20.38 28.83 18.26
CA ILE A 7 19.01 28.30 18.12
C ILE A 7 18.66 27.91 16.67
N LEU A 8 19.43 28.38 15.68
CA LEU A 8 19.12 28.10 14.26
C LEU A 8 19.59 26.72 13.78
N LEU A 9 20.51 26.06 14.50
CA LEU A 9 21.02 24.73 14.11
C LEU A 9 20.11 23.57 14.56
N ALA A 10 19.29 23.77 15.59
CA ALA A 10 18.37 22.73 16.07
C ALA A 10 17.11 22.57 15.19
N ALA A 11 16.77 23.60 14.38
CA ALA A 11 15.60 23.55 13.50
C ALA A 11 15.86 22.79 12.19
N LEU A 12 17.12 22.61 11.77
CA LEU A 12 17.45 21.88 10.54
C LEU A 12 17.45 20.34 10.71
N GLN A 13 17.42 19.83 11.93
CA GLN A 13 17.53 18.38 12.18
C GLN A 13 16.17 17.65 12.17
N LEU A 14 15.04 18.35 11.97
CA LEU A 14 13.69 17.77 12.05
C LEU A 14 13.03 17.48 10.70
N SER A 15 13.62 17.87 9.56
CA SER A 15 13.09 17.49 8.24
C SER A 15 13.86 16.34 7.58
N TYR A 16 14.79 15.73 8.33
CA TYR A 16 15.46 14.45 8.07
C TYR A 16 14.47 13.26 8.03
N GLN A 17 13.27 13.39 7.45
CA GLN A 17 12.44 12.20 7.22
C GLN A 17 13.15 11.45 6.10
N ASP A 18 14.00 10.50 6.50
CA ASP A 18 14.52 9.47 5.63
C ASP A 18 13.34 8.99 4.80
N HIS A 19 13.30 9.37 3.52
CA HIS A 19 12.38 8.81 2.55
C HIS A 19 12.86 7.38 2.26
N THR A 20 12.99 6.56 3.30
CA THR A 20 13.05 5.12 3.16
C THR A 20 11.69 4.74 2.61
N SER A 21 11.65 4.51 1.30
CA SER A 21 10.52 3.89 0.62
C SER A 21 10.07 2.73 1.52
N PRO A 22 8.82 2.72 2.03
CA PRO A 22 8.38 1.71 3.00
C PRO A 22 8.36 0.27 2.44
N PHE A 23 8.82 0.08 1.20
CA PHE A 23 8.46 -1.06 0.39
C PHE A 23 9.70 -1.66 -0.26
N VAL A 24 10.21 -2.72 0.38
CA VAL A 24 11.35 -3.54 -0.09
C VAL A 24 10.94 -4.48 -1.23
N HIS A 25 9.65 -4.72 -1.43
CA HIS A 25 9.14 -5.77 -2.31
C HIS A 25 8.36 -5.23 -3.52
N MET A 26 8.63 -5.79 -4.69
CA MET A 26 7.86 -5.48 -5.91
C MET A 26 6.44 -6.06 -5.83
N PRO A 27 5.46 -5.53 -6.59
CA PRO A 27 4.09 -6.06 -6.61
C PRO A 27 4.00 -7.56 -6.83
N ASP A 28 4.78 -8.12 -7.75
CA ASP A 28 4.76 -9.55 -8.06
C ASP A 28 5.24 -10.38 -6.87
N GLU A 29 6.24 -9.89 -6.14
CA GLU A 29 6.76 -10.53 -4.93
C GLU A 29 5.72 -10.50 -3.80
N VAL A 30 5.03 -9.36 -3.63
CA VAL A 30 3.94 -9.24 -2.65
C VAL A 30 2.80 -10.20 -3.00
N MET A 31 2.43 -10.30 -4.27
CA MET A 31 1.36 -11.20 -4.74
C MET A 31 1.73 -12.68 -4.63
N ALA A 32 2.98 -13.04 -4.92
CA ALA A 32 3.48 -14.40 -4.80
C ALA A 32 3.57 -14.83 -3.33
N THR A 33 4.07 -13.93 -2.46
CA THR A 33 4.35 -14.25 -1.06
C THR A 33 3.09 -14.18 -0.22
N TYR A 34 2.29 -13.12 -0.34
CA TYR A 34 1.25 -12.83 0.64
C TYR A 34 -0.16 -13.16 0.18
N TYR A 35 -0.37 -13.36 -1.13
CA TYR A 35 -1.68 -13.68 -1.69
C TYR A 35 -1.73 -15.12 -2.22
N LYS A 36 -0.98 -16.04 -1.59
CA LYS A 36 -0.80 -17.44 -2.04
C LYS A 36 -2.09 -18.19 -2.32
N ARG A 37 -3.15 -17.91 -1.54
CA ARG A 37 -4.46 -18.59 -1.65
C ARG A 37 -5.33 -18.10 -2.79
N LEU A 38 -5.04 -16.93 -3.37
CA LEU A 38 -5.74 -16.45 -4.56
C LEU A 38 -5.39 -17.35 -5.74
N SER A 39 -6.40 -17.71 -6.53
CA SER A 39 -6.17 -18.35 -7.82
C SER A 39 -5.33 -17.42 -8.73
N PRO A 40 -4.60 -17.95 -9.72
CA PRO A 40 -3.82 -17.11 -10.63
C PRO A 40 -4.66 -16.00 -11.29
N GLY A 41 -5.89 -16.31 -11.71
CA GLY A 41 -6.81 -15.31 -12.27
C GLY A 41 -7.15 -14.19 -11.29
N CYS A 42 -7.45 -14.54 -10.02
CA CYS A 42 -7.72 -13.55 -8.97
C CYS A 42 -6.50 -12.68 -8.66
N LYS A 43 -5.28 -13.23 -8.71
CA LYS A 43 -4.05 -12.44 -8.53
C LYS A 43 -3.89 -11.40 -9.64
N THR A 44 -4.04 -11.81 -10.89
CA THR A 44 -3.96 -10.92 -12.05
C THR A 44 -4.97 -9.78 -11.93
N GLU A 45 -6.21 -10.12 -11.61
CA GLU A 45 -7.28 -9.12 -11.51
C GLU A 45 -7.06 -8.14 -10.35
N PHE A 46 -6.59 -8.63 -9.21
CA PHE A 46 -6.25 -7.78 -8.07
C PHE A 46 -5.10 -6.81 -8.41
N GLN A 47 -4.07 -7.25 -9.13
CA GLN A 47 -3.02 -6.35 -9.64
C GLN A 47 -3.56 -5.33 -10.64
N LEU A 48 -4.47 -5.73 -11.53
CA LEU A 48 -5.11 -4.83 -12.49
C LEU A 48 -5.89 -3.72 -11.78
N GLN A 49 -6.66 -4.06 -10.74
CA GLN A 49 -7.38 -3.05 -9.97
C GLN A 49 -6.45 -2.09 -9.22
N MET A 50 -5.39 -2.59 -8.59
CA MET A 50 -4.40 -1.71 -7.95
C MET A 50 -3.80 -0.72 -8.96
N LYS A 51 -3.44 -1.22 -10.15
CA LYS A 51 -2.95 -0.39 -11.24
C LYS A 51 -3.99 0.64 -11.69
N GLN A 52 -5.24 0.25 -11.83
CA GLN A 52 -6.34 1.15 -12.22
C GLN A 52 -6.56 2.25 -11.17
N VAL A 53 -6.58 1.90 -9.89
CA VAL A 53 -6.71 2.85 -8.78
C VAL A 53 -5.57 3.86 -8.83
N CYS A 54 -4.33 3.42 -9.00
CA CYS A 54 -3.18 4.32 -9.13
C CYS A 54 -3.26 5.20 -10.38
N LYS A 55 -3.77 4.67 -11.50
CA LYS A 55 -3.95 5.43 -12.74
C LYS A 55 -4.93 6.60 -12.58
N VAL A 56 -6.01 6.42 -11.81
CA VAL A 56 -6.96 7.51 -11.49
C VAL A 56 -6.25 8.68 -10.78
N HIS A 57 -5.19 8.39 -10.03
CA HIS A 57 -4.36 9.38 -9.35
C HIS A 57 -3.12 9.81 -10.18
N ASN A 58 -3.12 9.57 -11.49
CA ASN A 58 -2.01 9.86 -12.40
C ASN A 58 -0.68 9.19 -12.01
N ARG A 59 -0.75 8.00 -11.41
CA ARG A 59 0.42 7.20 -11.01
C ARG A 59 0.56 5.97 -11.88
N SER A 60 1.79 5.69 -12.31
CA SER A 60 2.10 4.59 -13.23
C SER A 60 2.62 3.34 -12.54
N GLN A 61 3.21 3.49 -11.35
CA GLN A 61 3.78 2.42 -10.55
C GLN A 61 3.00 2.26 -9.25
N PHE A 62 3.05 1.05 -8.69
CA PHE A 62 2.40 0.77 -7.43
C PHE A 62 3.16 -0.29 -6.65
N THR A 63 2.97 -0.29 -5.33
CA THR A 63 3.33 -1.40 -4.46
C THR A 63 2.14 -1.75 -3.57
N ALA A 64 1.75 -3.01 -3.59
CA ALA A 64 0.75 -3.54 -2.68
C ALA A 64 1.30 -3.54 -1.25
N SER A 65 0.48 -3.13 -0.28
CA SER A 65 0.85 -3.24 1.12
C SER A 65 0.84 -4.69 1.59
N TYR A 66 1.82 -5.04 2.41
CA TYR A 66 1.79 -6.25 3.22
C TYR A 66 0.85 -6.03 4.42
N GLU A 67 -0.15 -6.91 4.59
CA GLU A 67 -1.17 -6.87 5.66
C GLU A 67 -1.99 -5.56 5.76
N GLY A 68 -1.78 -4.61 4.85
CA GLY A 68 -2.49 -3.35 4.82
C GLY A 68 -3.58 -3.31 3.77
N CYS A 69 -4.65 -2.59 4.08
CA CYS A 69 -5.72 -2.27 3.13
C CYS A 69 -5.43 -0.99 2.37
N PHE A 70 -4.24 -0.94 1.78
CA PHE A 70 -3.80 0.19 0.97
C PHE A 70 -2.82 -0.24 -0.13
N VAL A 71 -2.75 0.59 -1.16
CA VAL A 71 -1.74 0.51 -2.22
C VAL A 71 -0.93 1.81 -2.21
N TYR A 72 0.39 1.69 -2.31
CA TYR A 72 1.23 2.84 -2.55
C TYR A 72 1.33 3.09 -4.04
N CYS A 73 0.89 4.25 -4.52
CA CYS A 73 0.90 4.64 -5.91
C CYS A 73 1.98 5.71 -6.12
N TYR A 74 2.84 5.56 -7.12
CA TYR A 74 3.96 6.48 -7.34
C TYR A 74 4.40 6.56 -8.81
N ASN A 75 5.14 7.62 -9.13
CA ASN A 75 5.84 7.76 -10.42
C ASN A 75 7.36 7.68 -10.25
N ASN A 76 7.87 8.13 -9.09
CA ASN A 76 9.26 8.07 -8.69
C ASN A 76 9.34 8.17 -7.14
N ASN A 77 10.54 8.11 -6.59
CA ASN A 77 10.77 8.03 -5.13
C ASN A 77 10.26 9.25 -4.34
N ASN A 78 10.12 10.41 -4.96
CA ASN A 78 9.70 11.65 -4.30
C ASN A 78 8.25 12.02 -4.60
N ASP A 79 7.59 11.24 -5.43
CA ASP A 79 6.25 11.51 -5.93
C ASP A 79 5.42 10.25 -5.75
N GLY A 80 4.83 10.09 -4.57
CA GLY A 80 3.98 8.96 -4.24
C GLY A 80 2.91 9.26 -3.21
N MET A 81 1.92 8.38 -3.12
CA MET A 81 0.77 8.52 -2.24
C MET A 81 0.22 7.16 -1.82
N ILE A 82 -0.45 7.12 -0.67
CA ILE A 82 -1.14 5.94 -0.19
C ILE A 82 -2.62 6.05 -0.57
N VAL A 83 -3.18 5.00 -1.16
CA VAL A 83 -4.60 4.89 -1.48
C VAL A 83 -5.20 3.72 -0.73
N THR A 84 -6.25 3.97 0.05
CA THR A 84 -6.96 2.92 0.78
C THR A 84 -7.74 2.02 -0.17
N LEU A 85 -7.60 0.71 -0.01
CA LEU A 85 -8.34 -0.30 -0.76
C LEU A 85 -9.79 -0.36 -0.28
N ARG A 86 -10.70 -0.71 -1.20
CA ARG A 86 -12.13 -0.86 -0.91
C ARG A 86 -12.36 -2.05 0.03
N ASN A 87 -13.47 -1.99 0.77
CA ASN A 87 -13.91 -3.10 1.60
C ASN A 87 -14.13 -4.36 0.75
N GLY A 88 -13.84 -5.53 1.30
CA GLY A 88 -14.01 -6.84 0.64
C GLY A 88 -12.80 -7.32 -0.17
N LEU A 89 -11.87 -6.42 -0.53
CA LEU A 89 -10.64 -6.84 -1.20
C LEU A 89 -9.77 -7.73 -0.30
N PRO A 90 -9.08 -8.73 -0.86
CA PRO A 90 -8.22 -9.61 -0.09
C PRO A 90 -7.08 -8.82 0.54
N CYS A 91 -6.70 -9.23 1.75
CA CYS A 91 -5.50 -8.76 2.43
C CYS A 91 -4.90 -9.92 3.23
N GLY A 92 -3.58 -9.95 3.40
CA GLY A 92 -2.90 -11.00 4.17
C GLY A 92 -2.99 -12.42 3.59
N GLU A 93 -2.35 -13.37 4.28
CA GLU A 93 -2.13 -14.73 3.76
C GLU A 93 -3.27 -15.72 4.02
N ASN A 94 -4.15 -15.42 4.98
CA ASN A 94 -5.10 -16.35 5.57
C ASN A 94 -6.55 -16.12 5.13
N GLY A 95 -6.78 -15.39 4.04
CA GLY A 95 -8.12 -15.05 3.57
C GLY A 95 -8.75 -13.89 4.34
N GLN A 96 -7.92 -13.04 4.96
CA GLN A 96 -8.40 -11.79 5.52
C GLN A 96 -8.88 -10.86 4.40
N ILE A 97 -9.74 -9.92 4.77
CA ILE A 97 -10.29 -8.93 3.84
C ILE A 97 -10.20 -7.53 4.43
N CYS A 98 -10.28 -6.55 3.54
CA CYS A 98 -10.33 -5.16 3.93
C CYS A 98 -11.69 -4.76 4.50
N LYS A 99 -11.67 -4.12 5.68
CA LYS A 99 -12.83 -3.54 6.32
C LYS A 99 -12.44 -2.23 6.99
N ASN A 100 -12.95 -1.12 6.46
CA ASN A 100 -12.72 0.24 6.95
C ASN A 100 -11.22 0.58 7.06
N GLY A 101 -10.43 0.16 6.06
CA GLY A 101 -8.98 0.38 6.03
C GLY A 101 -8.15 -0.58 6.89
N PHE A 102 -8.78 -1.53 7.58
CA PHE A 102 -8.10 -2.56 8.37
C PHE A 102 -8.17 -3.93 7.70
N CYS A 103 -7.09 -4.69 7.81
CA CYS A 103 -7.09 -6.08 7.38
C CYS A 103 -7.62 -6.96 8.50
N VAL A 104 -8.81 -7.53 8.31
CA VAL A 104 -9.51 -8.30 9.34
C VAL A 104 -9.76 -9.72 8.88
N GLY A 105 -9.65 -10.68 9.79
CA GLY A 105 -10.06 -12.05 9.51
C GLY A 105 -11.53 -12.11 9.11
N SER A 106 -11.83 -12.79 8.00
CA SER A 106 -13.21 -13.09 7.62
C SER A 106 -13.59 -14.47 8.17
N PRO A 107 -14.52 -14.57 9.14
CA PRO A 107 -15.02 -15.86 9.60
C PRO A 107 -15.91 -16.57 8.56
N ASN A 108 -16.42 -15.82 7.56
CA ASN A 108 -17.26 -16.33 6.49
C ASN A 108 -16.60 -16.06 5.13
N ASN A 109 -15.98 -17.09 4.55
CA ASN A 109 -15.40 -17.06 3.20
C ASN A 109 -16.41 -16.71 2.09
N CYS A 110 -17.71 -16.60 2.42
CA CYS A 110 -18.80 -16.29 1.49
C CYS A 110 -19.10 -14.79 1.37
N GLU A 111 -18.65 -13.93 2.29
CA GLU A 111 -18.75 -12.47 2.15
C GLU A 111 -17.65 -11.88 1.26
N ILE A 112 -16.79 -12.75 0.70
CA ILE A 112 -15.71 -12.30 -0.16
C ILE A 112 -16.27 -12.02 -1.55
N ASP A 113 -16.76 -10.79 -1.71
CA ASP A 113 -17.25 -10.29 -2.98
C ASP A 113 -16.04 -9.89 -3.83
N TYR A 114 -15.42 -10.89 -4.46
CA TYR A 114 -14.42 -10.71 -5.52
C TYR A 114 -15.08 -10.22 -6.81
N PHE A 115 -16.05 -9.31 -6.75
CA PHE A 115 -16.61 -8.68 -7.93
C PHE A 115 -15.61 -7.66 -8.45
N PHE A 116 -14.81 -8.12 -9.39
CA PHE A 116 -13.94 -7.32 -10.23
C PHE A 116 -14.68 -7.11 -11.57
N PRO A 117 -15.21 -5.91 -11.86
CA PRO A 117 -15.90 -5.63 -13.13
C PRO A 117 -14.94 -5.59 -14.34
#